data_AF-A0A3N5G940-F1
#
_entry.id   AF-A0A3N5G940-F1
#
_cell.length_a   1.000
_cell.length_b   1.000
_cell.length_c   1.000
_cell.angle_alpha   90.00
_cell.angle_beta   90.00
_cell.angle_gamma   90.00
#
_symmetry.space_group_name_H-M   'P 1'
#
loop_
_entity.id
_entity.type
_entity.pdbx_description
1 polymer ?
#
loop_
_entity_poly.entity_id
_entity_poly.type
_entity_poly.pdbx_seq_one_letter_code
_entity_poly.pdbx_strand_id
1 'polypeptide(L)' 'MKRAALLLLTLVLATTVAAPSLATPDCKKDKDGICPMYYSPVICDHGKIYSNPCFARLDCAENCLPYFEPL' A
#
# COMPACT_ATOMS: atom_id res chain seq x y z
N MET A 1 11.31 24.30 56.21
CA MET A 1 10.91 22.89 56.41
C MET A 1 10.34 22.36 55.10
N LYS A 2 11.12 21.57 54.35
CA LYS A 2 10.72 21.01 53.05
C LYS A 2 9.78 19.82 53.29
N ARG A 3 8.50 19.93 52.96
CA ARG A 3 7.61 18.77 52.83
C ARG A 3 7.36 18.58 51.34
N ALA A 4 8.11 17.64 50.76
CA ALA A 4 7.91 17.15 49.42
C ALA A 4 6.51 16.53 49.35
N ALA A 5 5.59 17.21 48.67
CA ALA A 5 4.32 16.62 48.28
C ALA A 5 4.56 15.83 46.99
N LEU A 6 4.39 14.51 47.11
CA LEU A 6 4.51 13.49 46.08
C LEU A 6 3.90 13.94 44.74
N LEU A 7 4.75 14.03 43.71
CA LEU A 7 4.35 13.97 42.31
C LEU A 7 3.86 12.54 42.02
N LEU A 8 2.54 12.34 41.94
CA LEU A 8 1.94 11.15 41.34
C LEU A 8 0.94 11.61 40.28
N LEU A 9 1.46 12.11 39.16
CA LEU A 9 0.68 12.25 37.93
C LEU A 9 1.00 11.01 37.08
N THR A 10 -0.02 10.17 36.95
CA THR A 10 -0.03 8.83 36.38
C THR A 10 0.56 8.79 34.97
N LEU A 11 1.59 7.95 34.78
CA LEU A 11 2.04 7.53 33.45
C LEU A 11 0.86 6.88 32.72
N VAL A 12 0.31 7.56 31.72
CA VAL A 12 -0.59 6.95 30.74
C VAL A 12 0.29 6.00 29.93
N LEU A 13 0.20 4.70 30.23
CA LEU A 13 0.88 3.66 29.49
C LEU A 13 0.27 3.64 28.09
N ALA A 14 0.91 4.33 27.15
CA ALA A 14 0.54 4.31 25.75
C ALA A 14 0.68 2.87 25.26
N THR A 15 -0.43 2.14 25.22
CA THR A 15 -0.50 0.81 24.61
C THR A 15 -0.31 0.99 23.11
N THR A 16 0.92 0.86 22.64
CA THR A 16 1.20 0.79 21.21
C THR A 16 0.67 -0.55 20.72
N VAL A 17 -0.58 -0.55 20.24
CA VAL A 17 -1.09 -1.66 19.44
C VAL A 17 -0.22 -1.75 18.19
N ALA A 18 0.68 -2.73 18.17
CA ALA A 18 1.41 -3.10 16.98
C ALA A 18 0.38 -3.56 15.94
N ALA A 19 0.12 -2.73 14.93
CA ALA A 19 -0.68 -3.14 13.80
C ALA A 19 0.02 -4.32 13.12
N PRO A 20 -0.70 -5.41 12.77
CA PRO A 20 -0.12 -6.44 11.93
C PRO A 20 0.24 -5.78 10.60
N SER A 21 1.54 -5.67 10.32
CA SER A 21 2.01 -5.38 8.98
C SER A 21 1.55 -6.56 8.12
N LEU A 22 0.51 -6.37 7.32
CA LEU A 22 0.23 -7.28 6.22
C LEU A 22 1.49 -7.28 5.38
N ALA A 23 2.30 -8.33 5.50
CA ALA A 23 3.41 -8.55 4.61
C ALA A 23 2.83 -8.49 3.21
N THR A 24 3.13 -7.41 2.48
CA THR A 24 2.85 -7.37 1.06
C THR A 24 3.64 -8.54 0.48
N PRO A 25 3.00 -9.45 -0.28
CA PRO A 25 3.76 -10.48 -0.97
C PRO A 25 4.86 -9.78 -1.76
N ASP A 26 6.11 -10.18 -1.55
CA ASP A 26 7.28 -9.64 -2.26
C ASP A 26 7.02 -9.77 -3.76
N CYS A 27 6.63 -8.66 -4.38
CA CYS A 27 6.33 -8.66 -5.80
C CYS A 27 7.63 -8.48 -6.56
N LYS A 28 7.98 -9.49 -7.36
CA LYS A 28 9.14 -9.43 -8.25
C LYS A 28 8.66 -9.11 -9.67
N LYS A 29 9.17 -8.01 -10.23
CA LYS A 29 8.93 -7.65 -11.63
C LYS A 29 9.36 -8.80 -12.55
N ASP A 30 8.48 -9.14 -13.48
CA ASP A 30 8.69 -10.20 -14.45
C ASP A 30 8.64 -9.61 -15.86
N LYS A 31 9.81 -9.45 -16.46
CA LYS A 31 9.96 -8.87 -17.81
C LYS A 31 9.66 -9.87 -18.91
N ASP A 32 9.68 -11.16 -18.59
CA ASP A 32 9.47 -12.28 -19.52
C ASP A 32 8.04 -12.86 -19.39
N GLY A 33 7.24 -12.30 -18.47
CA GLY A 33 5.88 -12.70 -18.24
C GLY A 33 4.99 -12.48 -19.46
N ILE A 34 4.18 -13.49 -19.78
CA ILE A 34 3.29 -13.48 -20.94
C ILE A 34 1.92 -12.98 -20.49
N CYS A 35 1.43 -11.94 -21.17
CA CYS A 35 0.08 -11.42 -20.98
C CYS A 35 -0.72 -11.50 -22.28
N PRO A 36 -2.05 -11.70 -22.20
CA PRO A 36 -2.92 -11.57 -23.35
C PRO A 36 -2.94 -10.13 -23.87
N MET A 37 -3.26 -9.97 -25.16
CA MET A 37 -3.24 -8.67 -25.83
C MET A 37 -4.60 -7.95 -25.85
N TYR A 38 -5.56 -8.35 -25.00
CA TYR A 38 -6.81 -7.61 -24.87
C TYR A 38 -6.56 -6.24 -24.23
N TYR A 39 -7.36 -5.25 -24.62
CA TYR A 39 -7.33 -3.91 -24.07
C TYR A 39 -8.40 -3.76 -22.99
N SER A 40 -7.97 -3.54 -21.75
CA SER A 40 -8.82 -3.27 -20.58
C SER A 40 -8.02 -2.42 -19.61
N PRO A 41 -7.83 -1.14 -19.92
CA PRO A 41 -6.79 -0.34 -19.29
C PRO A 41 -7.06 -0.15 -17.79
N VAL A 42 -5.98 -0.06 -17.03
CA VAL A 42 -6.01 0.27 -15.60
C VAL A 42 -5.05 1.40 -15.33
N ILE A 43 -5.45 2.31 -14.44
CA ILE A 43 -4.61 3.36 -13.88
C ILE A 43 -4.17 2.95 -12.48
N CYS A 44 -2.88 2.96 -12.22
CA CYS A 44 -2.26 2.56 -10.95
C CYS A 44 -1.56 3.77 -10.31
N ASP A 45 -0.82 3.52 -9.22
CA ASP A 45 -0.04 4.56 -8.54
C ASP A 45 0.84 5.39 -9.48
N HIS A 46 1.05 6.65 -9.11
CA HIS A 46 1.76 7.65 -9.91
C HIS A 46 1.12 7.94 -11.28
N GLY A 47 -0.15 7.57 -11.48
CA GLY A 47 -0.89 7.81 -12.71
C GLY A 47 -0.45 6.91 -13.87
N LYS A 48 0.24 5.81 -13.59
CA LYS A 48 0.73 4.90 -14.63
C LYS A 48 -0.42 4.07 -15.17
N ILE A 49 -0.63 4.14 -16.49
CA ILE A 49 -1.66 3.37 -17.19
C ILE A 49 -1.03 2.13 -17.82
N TYR A 50 -1.66 0.98 -17.62
CA TYR A 50 -1.33 -0.27 -18.29
C TYR A 50 -2.45 -0.65 -19.26
N SER A 51 -2.09 -1.28 -20.37
CA SER A 51 -3.05 -1.74 -21.39
C SER A 51 -4.03 -2.78 -20.87
N ASN A 52 -3.62 -3.57 -19.86
CA ASN A 52 -4.49 -4.48 -19.13
C ASN A 52 -3.94 -4.81 -17.72
N PRO A 53 -4.76 -5.44 -16.85
CA PRO A 53 -4.36 -5.76 -15.48
C PRO A 53 -3.21 -6.78 -15.38
N CYS A 54 -2.99 -7.60 -16.42
CA CYS A 54 -1.90 -8.56 -16.42
C CYS A 54 -0.54 -7.85 -16.47
N PHE A 55 -0.36 -6.89 -17.39
CA PHE A 55 0.87 -6.11 -17.48
C PHE A 55 1.13 -5.26 -16.22
N ALA A 56 0.08 -4.75 -15.58
CA ALA A 56 0.20 -4.05 -14.29
C ALA A 56 0.80 -4.95 -13.20
N ARG A 57 0.34 -6.21 -13.12
CA ARG A 57 0.85 -7.20 -12.17
C ARG A 57 2.31 -7.57 -12.42
N LEU A 58 2.69 -7.76 -13.68
CA LEU A 58 4.08 -8.09 -14.04
C LEU A 58 5.07 -6.97 -13.67
N ASP A 59 4.62 -5.72 -13.61
CA ASP A 59 5.44 -4.58 -13.16
C ASP A 59 5.29 -4.26 -11.67
N CYS A 60 4.57 -5.09 -10.90
CA CYS A 60 4.27 -4.86 -9.49
C CYS A 60 3.60 -3.51 -9.23
N ALA A 61 2.68 -3.12 -10.12
CA ALA A 61 1.88 -1.93 -9.93
C ALA A 61 0.83 -2.14 -8.84
N GLU A 62 0.65 -1.13 -8.00
CA GLU A 62 -0.29 -1.13 -6.89
C GLU A 62 -1.42 -0.14 -7.11
N ASN A 63 -2.50 -0.31 -6.34
CA ASN A 63 -3.67 0.58 -6.33
C ASN A 63 -4.28 0.84 -7.72
N CYS A 64 -4.37 -0.23 -8.52
CA CYS A 64 -4.89 -0.16 -9.88
C CYS A 64 -6.43 -0.14 -9.91
N LEU A 65 -6.99 0.81 -10.65
CA LEU A 65 -8.43 0.95 -10.93
C LEU A 65 -8.68 0.88 -12.44
N PRO A 66 -9.88 0.46 -12.89
CA PRO A 66 -10.27 0.57 -14.29
C PRO A 66 -10.11 2.01 -14.80
N TYR A 67 -9.43 2.17 -15.93
CA TYR A 67 -9.24 3.46 -16.57
C TYR A 67 -10.32 3.65 -17.64
N PHE A 68 -11.38 4.38 -17.29
CA PHE A 68 -12.38 4.80 -18.25
C PHE A 68 -11.98 6.17 -18.76
N GLU A 69 -11.47 6.27 -19.99
CA GLU A 69 -11.42 7.58 -20.63
C GLU A 69 -12.85 8.11 -20.78
N PRO A 70 -13.12 9.38 -20.43
CA PRO A 70 -14.40 9.99 -20.78
C PRO A 70 -14.51 10.04 -22.30
N LEU A 71 -15.51 9.33 -22.84
CA LEU A 71 -15.93 9.41 -24.24
C LEU A 71 -16.35 10.82 -24.63
#